data_AF-A0A924UYJ7-F1
#
_entry.id   AF-A0A924UYJ7-F1
#
_cell.length_a   1.000
_cell.length_b   1.000
_cell.length_c   1.000
_cell.angle_alpha   90.00
_cell.angle_beta   90.00
_cell.angle_gamma   90.00
#
_symmetry.space_group_name_H-M   'P 1'
#
loop_
_entity.id
_entity.type
_entity.pdbx_description
1 polymer ?
#
loop_
_entity_poly.entity_id
_entity_poly.type
_entity_poly.pdbx_seq_one_letter_code
_entity_poly.pdbx_strand_id
1 'polypeptide(L)'
;MAKSNNDERYFNFPIQLLKGFMIDEKEVLTNICDYAVYKKSLDLILGETEFENMKDSERYFGISLTSIDRSLKNGLSLYNNIPVNSPKVGLSKLMFFDFYKNDKSEFDKICLLGFLAIKSILGAKVYTKLDNKFWLSRMDGNPKSVKDYSELSKEVRVFANEYQTRKIKTALRDNWGLVTYSRYTRGFYVSYSLTLEQLMYEAEKRRKSTIEKQNKVQEKEALKRVLERIKNEQP
;
A
#
# COMPACT_ATOMS: atom_id res chain seq x y z
N MET A 1 -11.03 -24.09 18.98
CA MET A 1 -10.39 -24.68 17.79
C MET A 1 -11.23 -24.33 16.57
N ALA A 2 -10.71 -23.50 15.67
CA ALA A 2 -11.36 -23.20 14.38
C ALA A 2 -10.29 -23.26 13.29
N LYS A 3 -10.60 -24.02 12.24
CA LYS A 3 -9.72 -24.50 11.18
C LYS A 3 -8.85 -23.39 10.56
N SER A 4 -7.53 -23.46 10.74
CA SER A 4 -6.60 -22.78 9.83
C SER A 4 -6.60 -23.55 8.50
N ASN A 5 -7.30 -23.02 7.50
CA ASN A 5 -7.05 -23.37 6.12
C ASN A 5 -6.99 -22.06 5.32
N ASN A 6 -6.02 -21.22 5.70
CA ASN A 6 -5.88 -19.87 5.17
C ASN A 6 -5.06 -19.92 3.87
N ASP A 7 -5.65 -20.44 2.81
CA ASP A 7 -5.11 -20.27 1.46
C ASP A 7 -5.64 -18.94 0.88
N GLU A 8 -5.48 -17.85 1.67
CA GLU A 8 -5.91 -16.51 1.26
C GLU A 8 -5.03 -16.06 0.10
N ARG A 9 -5.58 -16.14 -1.12
CA ARG A 9 -4.91 -15.67 -2.33
C ARG A 9 -5.08 -14.17 -2.48
N TYR A 10 -4.06 -13.53 -3.02
CA TYR A 10 -4.03 -12.09 -3.28
C TYR A 10 -3.87 -11.84 -4.77
N PHE A 11 -4.73 -11.00 -5.33
CA PHE A 11 -4.52 -10.39 -6.63
C PHE A 11 -3.48 -9.29 -6.46
N ASN A 12 -2.26 -9.53 -6.96
CA ASN A 12 -1.16 -8.57 -6.89
C ASN A 12 -1.10 -7.76 -8.18
N PHE A 13 -1.17 -6.44 -8.06
CA PHE A 13 -1.26 -5.54 -9.21
C PHE A 13 -0.58 -4.20 -8.94
N PRO A 14 -0.17 -3.46 -9.99
CA PRO A 14 0.39 -2.12 -9.84
C PRO A 14 -0.71 -1.09 -9.55
N ILE A 15 -0.38 -0.08 -8.75
CA ILE A 15 -1.37 0.90 -8.26
C ILE A 15 -2.12 1.61 -9.39
N GLN A 16 -1.52 1.74 -10.57
CA GLN A 16 -2.10 2.39 -11.73
C GLN A 16 -3.42 1.76 -12.20
N LEU A 17 -3.65 0.49 -11.91
CA LEU A 17 -4.94 -0.13 -12.25
C LEU A 17 -6.10 0.42 -11.42
N LEU A 18 -5.86 1.15 -10.32
CA LEU A 18 -6.92 1.81 -9.55
C LEU A 18 -7.51 3.04 -10.25
N LYS A 19 -6.92 3.50 -11.35
CA LYS A 19 -7.38 4.70 -12.05
C LYS A 19 -8.81 4.48 -12.54
N GLY A 20 -9.71 5.40 -12.18
CA GLY A 20 -11.13 5.32 -12.54
C GLY A 20 -11.99 4.44 -11.62
N PHE A 21 -11.45 3.89 -10.52
CA PHE A 21 -12.21 2.99 -9.63
C PHE A 21 -13.47 3.63 -9.03
N MET A 22 -13.46 4.94 -8.80
CA MET A 22 -14.63 5.65 -8.28
C MET A 22 -15.73 5.87 -9.32
N ILE A 23 -15.43 5.63 -10.61
CA ILE A 23 -16.34 5.79 -11.75
C ILE A 23 -16.90 4.43 -12.17
N ASP A 24 -16.01 3.45 -12.39
CA ASP A 24 -16.39 2.08 -12.74
C ASP A 24 -15.53 1.08 -11.96
N GLU A 25 -16.00 0.71 -10.77
CA GLU A 25 -15.30 -0.28 -9.95
C GLU A 25 -15.28 -1.67 -10.58
N LYS A 26 -16.26 -2.03 -11.40
CA LYS A 26 -16.37 -3.40 -11.95
C LYS A 26 -15.37 -3.59 -13.07
N GLU A 27 -15.20 -2.59 -13.94
CA GLU A 27 -14.16 -2.59 -14.95
C GLU A 27 -12.78 -2.63 -14.30
N VAL A 28 -12.52 -1.77 -13.31
CA VAL A 28 -11.22 -1.76 -12.61
C VAL A 28 -10.92 -3.09 -11.93
N LEU A 29 -11.88 -3.68 -11.21
CA LEU A 29 -11.68 -4.97 -10.56
C LEU A 29 -11.48 -6.09 -11.61
N THR A 30 -12.18 -6.04 -12.74
CA THR A 30 -11.96 -6.99 -13.84
C THR A 30 -10.53 -6.86 -14.38
N ASN A 31 -10.04 -5.64 -14.61
CA ASN A 31 -8.67 -5.40 -15.06
C ASN A 31 -7.62 -5.87 -14.04
N ILE A 32 -7.88 -5.69 -12.73
CA ILE A 32 -7.02 -6.21 -11.66
C ILE A 32 -6.97 -7.75 -11.71
N CYS A 33 -8.12 -8.40 -11.87
CA CYS A 33 -8.21 -9.86 -11.97
C CYS A 33 -7.44 -10.36 -13.20
N ASP A 34 -7.74 -9.82 -14.40
CA ASP A 34 -7.10 -10.21 -15.65
C ASP A 34 -5.58 -10.03 -15.60
N TYR A 35 -5.11 -8.88 -15.08
CA TYR A 35 -3.69 -8.65 -14.88
C TYR A 35 -3.06 -9.68 -13.94
N ALA A 36 -3.69 -9.94 -12.78
CA ALA A 36 -3.13 -10.83 -11.78
C ALA A 36 -3.09 -12.29 -12.24
N VAL A 37 -4.13 -12.75 -12.95
CA VAL A 37 -4.19 -14.09 -13.54
C VAL A 37 -3.15 -14.23 -14.64
N TYR A 38 -3.07 -13.27 -15.55
CA TYR A 38 -2.03 -13.26 -16.59
C TYR A 38 -0.62 -13.21 -16.01
N LYS A 39 -0.37 -12.36 -15.01
CA LYS A 39 0.96 -12.32 -14.39
C LYS A 39 1.30 -13.65 -13.72
N LYS A 40 0.32 -14.33 -13.12
CA LYS A 40 0.52 -15.65 -12.52
C LYS A 40 0.79 -16.74 -13.57
N SER A 41 0.18 -16.64 -14.75
CA SER A 41 0.38 -17.62 -15.83
C SER A 41 1.82 -17.60 -16.35
N LEU A 42 2.46 -16.42 -16.34
CA LEU A 42 3.89 -16.28 -16.64
C LEU A 42 4.81 -16.96 -15.60
N ASP A 43 4.35 -17.12 -14.35
CA ASP A 43 5.14 -17.74 -13.28
C ASP A 43 4.91 -19.25 -13.18
N LEU A 44 3.77 -19.74 -13.69
CA LEU A 44 3.33 -21.13 -13.63
C LEU A 44 3.55 -21.87 -14.96
N ILE A 45 4.62 -21.62 -15.72
CA ILE A 45 4.86 -22.24 -17.04
C ILE A 45 4.90 -23.78 -16.89
N LEU A 46 3.72 -24.39 -16.93
CA LEU A 46 3.43 -25.81 -16.66
C LEU A 46 2.70 -26.41 -17.86
N GLY A 47 1.92 -25.60 -18.59
CA GLY A 47 1.29 -25.96 -19.85
C GLY A 47 2.15 -25.61 -21.06
N GLU A 48 1.80 -26.19 -22.21
CA GLU A 48 2.49 -25.99 -23.49
C GLU A 48 2.06 -24.68 -24.17
N THR A 49 0.89 -24.13 -23.77
CA THR A 49 0.31 -22.92 -24.35
C THR A 49 -0.02 -21.86 -23.29
N GLU A 50 -0.08 -20.59 -23.71
CA GLU A 50 -0.51 -19.49 -22.84
C GLU A 50 -1.93 -19.70 -22.28
N PHE A 51 -2.80 -20.31 -23.08
CA PHE A 51 -4.17 -20.63 -22.69
C PHE A 51 -4.23 -21.66 -21.55
N GLU A 52 -3.39 -22.69 -21.57
CA GLU A 52 -3.28 -23.67 -20.49
C GLU A 52 -2.70 -23.04 -19.22
N ASN A 53 -1.67 -22.21 -19.35
CA ASN A 53 -1.09 -21.49 -18.21
C ASN A 53 -2.12 -20.54 -17.56
N MET A 54 -3.02 -19.94 -18.34
CA MET A 54 -4.15 -19.17 -17.83
C MET A 54 -5.13 -20.04 -17.04
N LYS A 55 -5.51 -21.23 -17.55
CA LYS A 55 -6.37 -22.18 -16.82
C LYS A 55 -5.76 -22.61 -15.48
N ASP A 56 -4.46 -22.85 -15.45
CA ASP A 56 -3.79 -23.22 -14.20
C ASP A 56 -3.70 -22.06 -13.22
N SER A 57 -3.63 -20.82 -13.73
CA SER A 57 -3.75 -19.62 -12.91
C SER A 57 -5.16 -19.44 -12.34
N GLU A 58 -6.22 -19.72 -13.11
CA GLU A 58 -7.60 -19.74 -12.60
C GLU A 58 -7.75 -20.76 -11.46
N ARG A 59 -7.20 -21.96 -11.63
CA ARG A 59 -7.19 -23.00 -10.59
C ARG A 59 -6.45 -22.54 -9.34
N TYR A 60 -5.28 -21.90 -9.50
CA TYR A 60 -4.50 -21.36 -8.40
C TYR A 60 -5.28 -20.32 -7.59
N PHE A 61 -5.99 -19.41 -8.26
CA PHE A 61 -6.84 -18.42 -7.59
C PHE A 61 -8.17 -19.00 -7.10
N GLY A 62 -8.60 -20.14 -7.65
CA GLY A 62 -9.91 -20.75 -7.40
C GLY A 62 -11.04 -19.85 -7.88
N ILE A 63 -10.93 -19.37 -9.12
CA ILE A 63 -11.93 -18.53 -9.81
C ILE A 63 -12.29 -19.14 -11.17
N SER A 64 -13.33 -18.59 -11.80
CA SER A 64 -13.69 -18.91 -13.19
C SER A 64 -13.89 -17.60 -13.95
N LEU A 65 -13.07 -17.40 -14.98
CA LEU A 65 -13.14 -16.30 -15.92
C LEU A 65 -14.28 -16.56 -16.89
N THR A 66 -15.02 -15.51 -17.24
CA THR A 66 -16.10 -15.59 -18.24
C THR A 66 -15.56 -15.99 -19.61
N SER A 67 -14.35 -15.51 -19.96
CA SER A 67 -13.67 -15.86 -21.20
C SER A 67 -12.16 -15.79 -20.97
N ILE A 68 -11.49 -16.94 -21.09
CA ILE A 68 -10.04 -17.03 -20.93
C ILE A 68 -9.34 -16.22 -22.01
N ASP A 69 -9.75 -16.31 -23.28
CA ASP A 69 -9.17 -15.55 -24.38
C ASP A 69 -9.25 -14.04 -24.18
N ARG A 70 -10.42 -13.54 -23.72
CA ARG A 70 -10.59 -12.12 -23.42
C ARG A 70 -9.66 -11.68 -22.29
N SER A 71 -9.61 -12.47 -21.21
CA SER A 71 -8.82 -12.16 -20.03
C SER A 71 -7.31 -12.25 -20.31
N LEU A 72 -6.88 -13.19 -21.16
CA LEU A 72 -5.51 -13.30 -21.65
C LEU A 72 -5.12 -12.06 -22.45
N LYS A 73 -5.93 -11.67 -23.44
CA LYS A 73 -5.68 -10.47 -24.27
C LYS A 73 -5.63 -9.20 -23.43
N ASN A 74 -6.59 -9.03 -22.52
CA ASN A 74 -6.65 -7.87 -21.64
C ASN A 74 -5.47 -7.85 -20.65
N GLY A 75 -5.20 -8.96 -19.96
CA GLY A 75 -4.11 -9.11 -19.01
C GLY A 75 -2.74 -8.85 -19.65
N LEU A 76 -2.49 -9.39 -20.85
CA LEU A 76 -1.28 -9.12 -21.64
C LEU A 76 -1.14 -7.64 -21.98
N SER A 77 -2.22 -7.02 -22.48
CA SER A 77 -2.25 -5.59 -22.81
C SER A 77 -1.93 -4.72 -21.58
N LEU A 78 -2.57 -4.99 -20.44
CA LEU A 78 -2.30 -4.30 -19.19
C LEU A 78 -0.84 -4.50 -18.77
N TYR A 79 -0.35 -5.74 -18.79
CA TYR A 79 1.02 -6.07 -18.40
C TYR A 79 2.07 -5.32 -19.20
N ASN A 80 1.91 -5.24 -20.52
CA ASN A 80 2.85 -4.55 -21.40
C ASN A 80 2.80 -3.03 -21.27
N ASN A 81 1.64 -2.46 -20.93
CA ASN A 81 1.45 -1.00 -20.80
C ASN A 81 1.86 -0.46 -19.42
N ILE A 82 2.10 -1.32 -18.43
CA ILE A 82 2.51 -0.89 -17.09
C ILE A 82 4.02 -0.65 -17.07
N PRO A 83 4.48 0.55 -16.63
CA PRO A 83 5.90 0.83 -16.50
C PRO A 83 6.63 -0.16 -15.58
N VAL A 84 7.87 -0.48 -15.92
CA VAL A 84 8.75 -1.28 -15.07
C VAL A 84 8.90 -0.61 -13.69
N ASN A 85 9.00 -1.41 -12.63
CA ASN A 85 9.12 -0.94 -11.24
C ASN A 85 7.93 -0.11 -10.73
N SER A 86 6.76 -0.28 -11.34
CA SER A 86 5.50 0.28 -10.82
C SER A 86 5.21 -0.26 -9.41
N PRO A 87 4.86 0.61 -8.44
CA PRO A 87 4.53 0.17 -7.08
C PRO A 87 3.31 -0.74 -7.07
N LYS A 88 3.43 -1.87 -6.39
CA LYS A 88 2.43 -2.93 -6.38
C LYS A 88 1.71 -3.02 -5.03
N VAL A 89 0.51 -3.56 -5.07
CA VAL A 89 -0.29 -3.89 -3.90
C VAL A 89 -1.01 -5.22 -4.14
N GLY A 90 -1.32 -5.92 -3.05
CA GLY A 90 -2.16 -7.11 -3.06
C GLY A 90 -3.54 -6.81 -2.50
N LEU A 91 -4.58 -7.20 -3.22
CA LEU A 91 -5.98 -7.23 -2.77
C LEU A 91 -6.37 -8.68 -2.51
N SER A 92 -6.84 -9.00 -1.29
CA SER A 92 -7.22 -10.38 -0.99
C SER A 92 -8.44 -10.79 -1.79
N LYS A 93 -8.53 -12.07 -2.15
CA LYS A 93 -9.65 -12.61 -2.94
C LYS A 93 -11.00 -12.36 -2.26
N LEU A 94 -11.06 -12.45 -0.93
CA LEU A 94 -12.28 -12.19 -0.16
C LEU A 94 -12.73 -10.74 -0.33
N MET A 95 -11.83 -9.79 -0.13
CA MET A 95 -12.12 -8.37 -0.26
C MET A 95 -12.43 -7.98 -1.72
N PHE A 96 -11.72 -8.58 -2.69
CA PHE A 96 -12.01 -8.43 -4.10
C PHE A 96 -13.47 -8.78 -4.40
N PHE A 97 -13.91 -9.99 -4.03
CA PHE A 97 -15.27 -10.43 -4.34
C PHE A 97 -16.34 -9.71 -3.53
N ASP A 98 -16.03 -9.22 -2.34
CA ASP A 98 -16.93 -8.36 -1.58
C ASP A 98 -17.24 -7.05 -2.33
N PHE A 99 -16.23 -6.37 -2.85
CA PHE A 99 -16.43 -5.16 -3.68
C PHE A 99 -16.95 -5.48 -5.09
N TYR A 100 -16.64 -6.66 -5.62
CA TYR A 100 -17.09 -7.08 -6.96
C TYR A 100 -18.56 -7.52 -6.98
N LYS A 101 -19.09 -8.11 -5.90
CA LYS A 101 -20.45 -8.66 -5.89
C LYS A 101 -21.46 -7.81 -5.13
N ASN A 102 -21.02 -7.07 -4.13
CA ASN A 102 -21.91 -6.26 -3.30
C ASN A 102 -21.85 -4.79 -3.71
N ASP A 103 -22.96 -4.08 -3.51
CA ASP A 103 -22.97 -2.63 -3.65
C ASP A 103 -22.22 -2.00 -2.47
N LYS A 104 -21.36 -1.05 -2.79
CA LYS A 104 -20.52 -0.34 -1.82
C LYS A 104 -20.77 1.14 -1.92
N SER A 105 -20.86 1.81 -0.78
CA SER A 105 -21.00 3.27 -0.77
C SER A 105 -19.73 3.91 -1.33
N GLU A 106 -19.86 5.15 -1.80
CA GLU A 106 -18.69 5.95 -2.22
C GLU A 106 -17.63 6.02 -1.12
N PHE A 107 -18.06 6.08 0.15
CA PHE A 107 -17.17 6.11 1.29
C PHE A 107 -16.45 4.77 1.53
N ASP A 108 -17.10 3.64 1.28
CA ASP A 108 -16.44 2.32 1.36
C ASP A 108 -15.39 2.16 0.25
N LYS A 109 -15.73 2.62 -0.97
CA LYS A 109 -14.82 2.63 -2.12
C LYS A 109 -13.57 3.44 -1.84
N ILE A 110 -13.71 4.68 -1.34
CA ILE A 110 -12.55 5.52 -1.02
C ILE A 110 -11.73 4.97 0.16
N CYS A 111 -12.36 4.27 1.11
CA CYS A 111 -11.64 3.57 2.17
C CYS A 111 -10.79 2.42 1.63
N LEU A 112 -11.33 1.62 0.70
CA LEU A 112 -10.54 0.58 0.02
C LEU A 112 -9.33 1.17 -0.72
N LEU A 113 -9.54 2.25 -1.48
CA LEU A 113 -8.45 2.96 -2.15
C LEU A 113 -7.41 3.47 -1.14
N GLY A 114 -7.86 4.02 -0.01
CA GLY A 114 -7.00 4.47 1.08
C GLY A 114 -6.14 3.36 1.67
N PHE A 115 -6.76 2.20 1.93
CA PHE A 115 -6.09 0.99 2.42
C PHE A 115 -5.01 0.49 1.44
N LEU A 116 -5.39 0.30 0.17
CA LEU A 116 -4.50 -0.18 -0.88
C LEU A 116 -3.34 0.80 -1.14
N ALA A 117 -3.63 2.10 -1.15
CA ALA A 117 -2.63 3.14 -1.27
C ALA A 117 -1.58 3.05 -0.17
N ILE A 118 -1.98 2.94 1.11
CA ILE A 118 -1.03 2.81 2.23
C ILE A 118 -0.21 1.52 2.09
N LYS A 119 -0.84 0.38 1.79
CA LYS A 119 -0.12 -0.88 1.60
C LYS A 119 0.93 -0.78 0.49
N SER A 120 0.61 -0.10 -0.63
CA SER A 120 1.55 0.11 -1.73
C SER A 120 2.75 0.99 -1.35
N ILE A 121 2.54 2.00 -0.49
CA ILE A 121 3.61 2.88 -0.01
C ILE A 121 4.48 2.16 1.03
N LEU A 122 3.84 1.39 1.91
CA LEU A 122 4.49 0.67 2.99
C LEU A 122 5.38 -0.45 2.43
N GLY A 123 4.87 -1.26 1.51
CA GLY A 123 5.60 -2.40 0.93
C GLY A 123 6.09 -3.34 2.04
N ALA A 124 7.40 -3.61 2.06
CA ALA A 124 8.05 -4.43 3.09
C ALA A 124 8.43 -3.65 4.37
N LYS A 125 8.20 -2.33 4.41
CA LYS A 125 8.57 -1.52 5.59
C LYS A 125 7.61 -1.80 6.74
N VAL A 126 8.14 -1.80 7.96
CA VAL A 126 7.32 -1.98 9.18
C VAL A 126 6.42 -0.76 9.43
N TYR A 127 6.92 0.44 9.13
CA TYR A 127 6.16 1.68 9.20
C TYR A 127 6.70 2.68 8.19
N THR A 128 5.92 3.74 7.93
CA THR A 128 6.39 4.86 7.12
C THR A 128 5.70 6.16 7.50
N LYS A 129 6.34 7.29 7.18
CA LYS A 129 5.73 8.62 7.30
C LYS A 129 5.23 9.03 5.92
N LEU A 130 3.99 9.50 5.85
CA LEU A 130 3.38 10.02 4.64
C LEU A 130 2.70 11.37 4.87
N ASP A 131 2.37 12.02 3.77
CA ASP A 131 1.48 13.18 3.74
C ASP A 131 0.21 12.84 2.95
N ASN A 132 -0.82 13.68 3.12
CA ASN A 132 -2.12 13.48 2.47
C ASN A 132 -2.01 13.53 0.94
N LYS A 133 -1.11 14.36 0.38
CA LYS A 133 -1.02 14.53 -1.08
C LYS A 133 -0.49 13.27 -1.74
N PHE A 134 0.59 12.70 -1.22
CA PHE A 134 1.14 11.46 -1.76
C PHE A 134 0.18 10.29 -1.56
N TRP A 135 -0.51 10.24 -0.42
CA TRP A 135 -1.51 9.21 -0.16
C TRP A 135 -2.71 9.29 -1.11
N LEU A 136 -3.31 10.47 -1.28
CA LEU A 136 -4.41 10.69 -2.22
C LEU A 136 -3.99 10.42 -3.67
N SER A 137 -2.75 10.76 -4.03
CA SER A 137 -2.20 10.43 -5.35
C SER A 137 -2.23 8.92 -5.59
N ARG A 138 -1.83 8.12 -4.60
CA ARG A 138 -1.86 6.65 -4.67
C ARG A 138 -3.27 6.09 -4.71
N MET A 139 -4.20 6.69 -3.97
CA MET A 139 -5.62 6.33 -4.01
C MET A 139 -6.18 6.50 -5.42
N ASP A 140 -5.74 7.55 -6.11
CA ASP A 140 -6.13 7.87 -7.49
C ASP A 140 -5.32 7.09 -8.57
N GLY A 141 -4.58 6.07 -8.16
CA GLY A 141 -3.76 5.25 -9.06
C GLY A 141 -2.47 5.91 -9.56
N ASN A 142 -2.10 7.09 -9.07
CA ASN A 142 -0.86 7.74 -9.50
C ASN A 142 0.36 7.10 -8.83
N PRO A 143 1.41 6.73 -9.60
CA PRO A 143 2.58 6.07 -9.05
C PRO A 143 3.53 7.02 -8.32
N LYS A 144 3.32 8.33 -8.40
CA LYS A 144 4.10 9.39 -7.76
C LYS A 144 3.12 10.40 -7.17
N SER A 145 3.60 11.26 -6.26
CA SER A 145 2.80 12.37 -5.78
C SER A 145 2.49 13.33 -6.93
N VAL A 146 1.23 13.73 -7.04
CA VAL A 146 0.83 14.88 -7.87
C VAL A 146 1.50 16.16 -7.38
N LYS A 147 1.66 17.14 -8.28
CA LYS A 147 2.19 18.45 -7.89
C LYS A 147 1.14 19.22 -7.12
N ASP A 148 -0.08 19.25 -7.65
CA ASP A 148 -1.24 19.95 -7.11
C ASP A 148 -2.47 19.04 -7.00
N TYR A 149 -3.36 19.31 -6.05
CA TYR A 149 -4.60 18.53 -5.88
C TYR A 149 -5.54 18.63 -7.09
N SER A 150 -5.38 19.65 -7.94
CA SER A 150 -6.09 19.80 -9.21
C SER A 150 -5.70 18.78 -10.28
N GLU A 151 -4.65 17.97 -10.06
CA GLU A 151 -4.27 16.86 -10.95
C GLU A 151 -5.00 15.55 -10.59
N LEU A 152 -5.62 15.46 -9.40
CA LEU A 152 -6.40 14.29 -8.99
C LEU A 152 -7.72 14.22 -9.77
N SER A 153 -8.26 13.01 -9.99
CA SER A 153 -9.62 12.83 -10.48
C SER A 153 -10.63 13.60 -9.63
N LYS A 154 -11.76 14.02 -10.22
CA LYS A 154 -12.79 14.79 -9.51
C LYS A 154 -13.30 14.01 -8.30
N GLU A 155 -13.49 12.72 -8.48
CA GLU A 155 -14.04 11.75 -7.53
C GLU A 155 -13.13 11.55 -6.32
N VAL A 156 -11.81 11.57 -6.50
CA VAL A 156 -10.87 11.51 -5.36
C VAL A 156 -10.66 12.90 -4.75
N ARG A 157 -10.68 13.96 -5.56
CA ARG A 157 -10.43 15.33 -5.11
C ARG A 157 -11.45 15.84 -4.10
N VAL A 158 -12.71 15.39 -4.15
CA VAL A 158 -13.72 15.76 -3.13
C VAL A 158 -13.30 15.34 -1.71
N PHE A 159 -12.46 14.31 -1.59
CA PHE A 159 -11.91 13.83 -0.32
C PHE A 159 -10.59 14.52 0.08
N ALA A 160 -10.04 15.41 -0.76
CA ALA A 160 -8.75 16.07 -0.55
C ALA A 160 -8.81 17.26 0.44
N ASN A 161 -9.69 17.20 1.44
CA ASN A 161 -9.75 18.17 2.54
C ASN A 161 -9.50 17.49 3.89
N GLU A 162 -9.19 18.28 4.91
CA GLU A 162 -8.79 17.76 6.22
C GLU A 162 -9.90 16.95 6.89
N TYR A 163 -11.16 17.39 6.77
CA TYR A 163 -12.29 16.66 7.35
C TYR A 163 -12.42 15.27 6.74
N GLN A 164 -12.42 15.17 5.41
CA GLN A 164 -12.58 13.90 4.71
C GLN A 164 -11.39 12.97 4.90
N THR A 165 -10.15 13.48 4.78
CA THR A 165 -8.96 12.66 5.04
C THR A 165 -8.90 12.15 6.47
N ARG A 166 -9.30 12.95 7.47
CA ARG A 166 -9.44 12.50 8.86
C ARG A 166 -10.51 11.43 9.02
N LYS A 167 -11.66 11.58 8.35
CA LYS A 167 -12.75 10.60 8.35
C LYS A 167 -12.29 9.26 7.78
N ILE A 168 -11.59 9.27 6.64
CA ILE A 168 -11.03 8.06 6.02
C ILE A 168 -9.99 7.41 6.96
N LYS A 169 -9.05 8.17 7.52
CA LYS A 169 -8.06 7.63 8.49
C LYS A 169 -8.71 6.98 9.71
N THR A 170 -9.79 7.59 10.20
CA THR A 170 -10.56 7.06 11.32
C THR A 170 -11.19 5.72 10.94
N ALA A 171 -11.87 5.65 9.79
CA ALA A 171 -12.44 4.40 9.29
C ALA A 171 -11.38 3.31 9.07
N LEU A 172 -10.20 3.66 8.53
CA LEU A 172 -9.09 2.73 8.34
C LEU A 172 -8.53 2.21 9.66
N ARG A 173 -8.45 3.05 10.69
CA ARG A 173 -8.01 2.63 12.02
C ARG A 173 -9.02 1.69 12.65
N ASP A 174 -10.30 2.06 12.60
CA ASP A 174 -11.34 1.38 13.35
C ASP A 174 -11.75 0.05 12.68
N ASN A 175 -11.68 -0.04 11.34
CA ASN A 175 -12.17 -1.19 10.58
C ASN A 175 -11.12 -1.95 9.76
N TRP A 176 -9.92 -1.38 9.54
CA TRP A 176 -8.90 -1.97 8.65
C TRP A 176 -7.56 -2.25 9.35
N GLY A 177 -7.51 -2.08 10.67
CA GLY A 177 -6.31 -2.35 11.48
C GLY A 177 -5.16 -1.37 11.25
N LEU A 178 -5.43 -0.19 10.68
CA LEU A 178 -4.41 0.83 10.47
C LEU A 178 -4.02 1.52 11.79
N VAL A 179 -2.74 1.48 12.16
CA VAL A 179 -2.23 2.29 13.26
C VAL A 179 -1.66 3.59 12.70
N THR A 180 -2.03 4.73 13.29
CA THR A 180 -1.58 6.06 12.85
C THR A 180 -1.06 6.90 14.01
N TYR A 181 -0.06 7.75 13.73
CA TYR A 181 0.47 8.72 14.70
C TYR A 181 0.90 10.02 14.01
N SER A 182 0.47 11.18 14.52
CA SER A 182 0.73 12.48 13.85
C SER A 182 0.97 13.66 14.81
N ARG A 183 1.41 13.40 16.05
CA ARG A 183 1.60 14.47 17.04
C ARG A 183 2.75 15.41 16.63
N TYR A 184 2.46 16.72 16.58
CA TYR A 184 3.40 17.79 16.28
C TYR A 184 4.27 17.53 15.04
N THR A 185 3.67 16.98 13.99
CA THR A 185 4.40 16.68 12.74
C THR A 185 3.55 17.01 11.53
N ARG A 186 4.20 17.49 10.46
CA ARG A 186 3.58 17.57 9.14
C ARG A 186 3.50 16.15 8.57
N GLY A 187 2.31 15.75 8.14
CA GLY A 187 2.03 14.38 7.73
C GLY A 187 1.70 13.46 8.90
N PHE A 188 1.79 12.16 8.68
CA PHE A 188 1.43 11.15 9.67
C PHE A 188 2.21 9.86 9.44
N TYR A 189 2.53 9.18 10.52
CA TYR A 189 3.13 7.86 10.51
C TYR A 189 2.03 6.80 10.46
N VAL A 190 2.30 5.71 9.76
CA VAL A 190 1.39 4.57 9.65
C VAL A 190 2.11 3.24 9.77
N SER A 191 1.39 2.24 10.27
CA SER A 191 1.81 0.84 10.29
C SER A 191 0.57 -0.08 10.33
N TYR A 192 0.73 -1.31 9.82
CA TYR A 192 -0.21 -2.41 10.03
C TYR A 192 0.36 -3.51 10.94
N SER A 193 1.61 -3.38 11.40
CA SER A 193 2.32 -4.39 12.19
C SER A 193 2.71 -3.91 13.58
N LEU A 194 2.92 -2.61 13.77
CA LEU A 194 3.27 -2.03 15.07
C LEU A 194 2.01 -1.69 15.87
N THR A 195 2.11 -1.82 17.19
CA THR A 195 1.16 -1.19 18.10
C THR A 195 1.30 0.34 18.08
N LEU A 196 0.31 1.04 18.64
CA LEU A 196 0.36 2.50 18.74
C LEU A 196 1.62 2.97 19.50
N GLU A 197 1.95 2.35 20.64
CA GLU A 197 3.11 2.69 21.43
C GLU A 197 4.43 2.48 20.68
N GLN A 198 4.55 1.36 19.96
CA GLN A 198 5.73 1.07 19.13
C GLN A 198 5.88 2.10 18.00
N LEU A 199 4.80 2.46 17.33
CA LEU A 199 4.81 3.48 16.28
C LEU A 199 5.19 4.86 16.84
N MET A 200 4.66 5.20 18.02
CA MET A 200 5.00 6.44 18.73
C MET A 200 6.48 6.50 19.07
N TYR A 201 7.04 5.43 19.62
CA TYR A 201 8.46 5.34 19.95
C TYR A 201 9.34 5.58 18.71
N GLU A 202 9.05 4.89 17.61
CA GLU A 202 9.77 5.04 16.35
C GLU A 202 9.67 6.47 15.77
N ALA A 203 8.50 7.09 15.87
CA ALA A 203 8.28 8.46 15.41
C ALA A 203 9.01 9.50 16.29
N GLU A 204 8.93 9.39 17.62
CA GLU A 204 9.55 10.32 18.56
C GLU A 204 11.07 10.22 18.58
N LYS A 205 11.63 9.01 18.36
CA LYS A 205 13.07 8.79 18.19
C LYS A 205 13.65 9.59 17.03
N ARG A 206 12.89 9.77 15.94
CA ARG A 206 13.31 10.53 14.75
C ARG A 206 13.10 12.03 14.86
N ARG A 207 12.53 12.54 15.97
CA ARG A 207 12.27 13.97 16.12
C ARG A 207 13.59 14.73 16.26
N LYS A 208 13.71 15.87 15.56
CA LYS A 208 14.91 16.73 15.58
C LYS A 208 15.39 17.02 17.01
N SER A 209 14.49 17.41 17.90
CA SER A 209 14.82 17.66 19.31
C SER A 209 15.38 16.45 20.05
N THR A 210 14.91 15.24 19.71
CA THR A 210 15.39 13.99 20.31
C THR A 210 16.78 13.66 19.78
N ILE A 211 16.97 13.79 18.47
CA ILE A 211 18.27 13.57 17.80
C ILE A 211 19.31 14.56 18.34
N GLU A 212 18.99 15.85 18.45
CA GLU A 212 19.90 16.87 19.01
C GLU A 212 20.31 16.57 20.45
N LYS A 213 19.38 16.10 21.28
CA LYS A 213 19.68 15.67 22.65
C LYS A 213 20.62 14.46 22.66
N GLN A 214 20.38 13.47 21.79
CA GLN A 214 21.23 12.29 21.67
C GLN A 214 22.65 12.66 21.21
N ASN A 215 22.77 13.51 20.18
CA ASN A 215 24.06 13.97 19.67
C ASN A 215 24.88 14.68 20.76
N LYS A 216 24.26 15.57 21.55
CA LYS A 216 24.93 16.25 22.67
C LYS A 216 25.44 15.29 23.74
N VAL A 217 24.72 14.20 24.01
CA VAL A 217 25.17 13.16 24.95
C VAL A 217 26.36 12.40 24.37
N GLN A 218 26.28 12.00 23.10
CA GLN A 218 27.37 11.30 22.41
C GLN A 218 28.65 12.14 22.32
N GLU A 219 28.54 13.44 22.04
CA GLU A 219 29.65 14.39 22.03
C GLU A 219 30.34 14.47 23.40
N LYS A 220 29.57 14.55 24.49
CA LYS A 220 30.10 14.57 25.86
C LYS A 220 30.83 13.27 26.21
N GLU A 221 30.25 12.12 25.86
CA GLU A 221 30.88 10.82 26.10
C GLU A 221 32.16 10.64 25.28
N ALA A 222 32.16 11.08 24.02
CA ALA A 222 33.34 11.06 23.16
C ALA A 222 34.45 11.97 23.72
N LEU A 223 34.11 13.18 24.14
CA LEU A 223 35.05 14.10 24.78
C LEU A 223 35.66 13.49 26.05
N LYS A 224 34.84 12.85 26.89
CA LYS A 224 35.33 12.18 28.10
C LYS A 224 36.37 11.09 27.78
N ARG A 225 36.09 10.23 26.78
CA ARG A 225 37.02 9.20 26.33
C ARG A 225 38.34 9.77 25.79
N VAL A 226 38.27 10.87 25.05
CA VAL A 226 39.48 11.56 24.53
C VAL A 226 40.32 12.12 25.68
N LEU A 227 39.69 12.77 26.67
CA LEU A 227 40.38 13.31 27.82
C LEU A 227 41.02 12.23 28.71
N GLU A 228 40.35 11.08 28.90
CA GLU A 228 40.91 9.93 29.60
C GLU A 228 42.13 9.36 28.87
N ARG A 229 42.08 9.27 27.53
CA ARG A 229 43.22 8.85 26.72
C ARG A 229 44.40 9.80 26.85
N ILE A 230 44.17 11.11 26.77
CA ILE A 230 45.22 12.13 26.95
C ILE A 230 45.86 12.02 28.34
N LYS A 231 45.05 11.81 29.40
CA LYS A 231 45.58 11.61 30.76
C LYS A 231 46.46 10.38 30.88
N ASN A 232 46.12 9.29 30.20
CA ASN A 232 46.88 8.05 30.22
C ASN A 232 48.13 8.09 29.31
N GLU A 233 48.26 9.09 28.44
CA GLU A 233 49.43 9.32 27.57
C GLU A 233 50.46 10.30 28.18
N GLN A 234 50.17 10.92 29.35
CA GLN A 234 51.15 11.72 30.09
C GLN A 234 52.03 10.80 30.96
N PRO A 235 53.38 10.86 30.83
CA PRO A 235 54.33 10.02 31.57
C PRO A 235 54.38 10.32 33.08
#